data_AF-D1YFV1-F1
#
_entry.id   AF-D1YFV1-F1
#
_cell.length_a   1.000
_cell.length_b   1.000
_cell.length_c   1.000
_cell.angle_alpha   90.00
_cell.angle_beta   90.00
_cell.angle_gamma   90.00
#
_symmetry.space_group_name_H-M   'P 1'
#
loop_
_entity.id
_entity.type
_entity.pdbx_description
1 polymer ?
#
loop_
_entity_poly.entity_id
_entity_poly.type
_entity_poly.pdbx_seq_one_letter_code
_entity_poly.pdbx_strand_id
1 'polypeptide(L)'
;MNQNLLPFIKELYVTLSLNSWKNVSTVQGMLAGIEYGAPKLAVFDQVIDMRQEDYVMGFADRYLIFDKNTISWARNGLGIPEEKLSLAKDYHGNSEIVALLDTPRNQLELNTALENKYHQLYLRFLFDKLPINNLPSRDALGKTLKYIYAHPNLTIDDYQVVSSYLGLDYQAILFILRVFFELRFVSFIDGKIIGNKSPESKKLTASRYFTSVASQIKFKNQLRAMPSDQLISYVKQYLK
;
A
#
# COMPACT_ATOMS: atom_id res chain seq x y z
N MET A 1 -21.16 9.59 -11.00
CA MET A 1 -22.13 8.48 -11.15
C MET A 1 -22.06 7.64 -9.87
N ASN A 2 -23.01 7.83 -8.96
CA ASN A 2 -23.18 6.95 -7.80
C ASN A 2 -24.09 5.80 -8.22
N GLN A 3 -23.50 4.69 -8.64
CA GLN A 3 -24.16 3.39 -8.65
C GLN A 3 -23.13 2.41 -8.11
N ASN A 4 -23.41 1.91 -6.89
CA ASN A 4 -22.62 0.92 -6.20
C ASN A 4 -22.11 -0.13 -7.20
N LEU A 5 -20.81 -0.13 -7.47
CA LEU A 5 -20.11 -1.20 -8.16
C LEU A 5 -20.01 -2.38 -7.19
N LEU A 6 -21.16 -2.99 -6.88
CA LEU A 6 -21.15 -4.36 -6.41
C LEU A 6 -20.59 -5.19 -7.57
N PRO A 7 -19.67 -6.14 -7.30
CA PRO A 7 -19.21 -7.05 -8.34
C PRO A 7 -20.45 -7.68 -8.97
N PHE A 8 -20.54 -7.63 -10.30
CA PHE A 8 -21.68 -8.24 -10.98
C PHE A 8 -21.59 -9.73 -10.67
N ILE A 9 -22.64 -10.27 -10.06
CA ILE A 9 -22.79 -11.70 -9.91
C ILE A 9 -22.82 -12.26 -11.34
N LYS A 10 -21.74 -12.95 -11.71
CA LYS A 10 -21.58 -13.59 -13.01
C LYS A 10 -22.43 -14.85 -13.03
N GLU A 11 -22.33 -15.67 -11.98
CA GLU A 11 -23.04 -16.94 -11.86
C GLU A 11 -23.55 -17.15 -10.42
N LEU A 12 -24.72 -17.76 -10.29
CA LEU A 12 -25.30 -18.21 -9.02
C LEU A 12 -25.42 -19.73 -9.07
N TYR A 13 -24.75 -20.40 -8.15
CA TYR A 13 -24.93 -21.83 -7.95
C TYR A 13 -26.05 -22.02 -6.94
N VAL A 14 -27.18 -22.57 -7.39
CA VAL A 14 -28.39 -22.71 -6.57
C VAL A 14 -28.86 -24.16 -6.61
N THR A 15 -29.10 -24.74 -5.43
CA THR A 15 -29.80 -26.01 -5.33
C THR A 15 -31.28 -25.74 -5.15
N LEU A 16 -32.10 -26.24 -6.07
CA LEU A 16 -33.55 -26.12 -5.96
C LEU A 16 -34.09 -27.16 -4.97
N SER A 17 -34.99 -26.72 -4.11
CA SER A 17 -35.70 -27.55 -3.14
C SER A 17 -37.17 -27.16 -3.10
N LEU A 18 -38.02 -28.11 -2.70
CA LEU A 18 -39.43 -27.86 -2.44
C LEU A 18 -39.61 -27.68 -0.92
N ASN A 19 -40.09 -26.51 -0.50
CA ASN A 19 -40.44 -26.28 0.89
C ASN A 19 -41.96 -26.35 1.04
N SER A 20 -42.43 -27.35 1.78
CA SER A 20 -43.85 -27.55 2.07
C SER A 20 -44.15 -27.17 3.52
N TRP A 21 -44.93 -26.11 3.70
CA TRP A 21 -45.43 -25.69 5.01
C TRP A 21 -46.94 -25.51 4.97
N LYS A 22 -47.65 -26.13 5.92
CA LYS A 22 -49.13 -26.11 6.01
C LYS A 22 -49.83 -26.41 4.66
N ASN A 23 -49.42 -27.49 3.99
CA ASN A 23 -49.93 -27.91 2.67
C ASN A 23 -49.73 -26.91 1.51
N VAL A 24 -48.93 -25.85 1.70
CA VAL A 24 -48.49 -24.97 0.63
C VAL A 24 -47.04 -25.31 0.30
N SER A 25 -46.78 -25.66 -0.97
CA SER A 25 -45.44 -25.96 -1.45
C SER A 25 -44.90 -24.77 -2.24
N THR A 26 -43.68 -24.34 -1.90
CA THR A 26 -42.95 -23.27 -2.61
C THR A 26 -41.62 -23.81 -3.09
N VAL A 27 -41.27 -23.51 -4.34
CA VAL A 27 -39.92 -23.77 -4.86
C VAL A 27 -38.99 -22.74 -4.24
N GLN A 28 -37.97 -23.21 -3.54
CA GLN A 28 -36.94 -22.37 -2.92
C GLN A 28 -35.57 -22.78 -3.44
N GLY A 29 -34.74 -21.79 -3.77
CA GLY A 29 -33.35 -22.00 -4.11
C GLY A 29 -32.48 -21.78 -2.88
N MET A 30 -31.67 -22.77 -2.50
CA MET A 30 -30.62 -22.58 -1.50
C MET A 30 -29.33 -22.22 -2.23
N LEU A 31 -28.71 -21.11 -1.82
CA LEU A 31 -27.48 -20.63 -2.42
C LEU A 31 -26.32 -21.56 -2.05
N ALA A 32 -25.72 -22.19 -3.06
CA ALA A 32 -24.54 -23.04 -2.93
C ALA A 32 -23.23 -22.27 -3.21
N GLY A 33 -23.30 -21.19 -3.98
CA GLY A 33 -22.15 -20.35 -4.28
C GLY A 33 -22.49 -19.17 -5.18
N ILE A 34 -21.59 -18.18 -5.21
CA ILE A 34 -21.67 -17.02 -6.08
C ILE A 34 -20.33 -16.89 -6.80
N GLU A 35 -20.36 -16.79 -8.14
CA GLU A 35 -19.21 -16.37 -8.92
C GLU A 35 -19.36 -14.90 -9.28
N TYR A 36 -18.33 -14.12 -9.01
CA TYR A 36 -18.28 -12.69 -9.30
C TYR A 36 -17.49 -12.43 -10.57
N GLY A 37 -18.01 -11.57 -11.44
CA GLY A 37 -17.35 -11.15 -12.69
C GLY A 37 -16.97 -9.67 -12.67
N ALA A 38 -16.09 -9.29 -13.60
CA ALA A 38 -15.78 -7.89 -13.86
C ALA A 38 -17.05 -7.13 -14.27
N PRO A 39 -17.28 -5.91 -13.78
CA PRO A 39 -18.40 -5.10 -14.20
C PRO A 39 -18.35 -4.84 -15.71
N LYS A 40 -19.40 -5.26 -16.42
CA LYS A 40 -19.62 -4.83 -17.81
C LYS A 40 -20.12 -3.39 -17.77
N LEU A 41 -19.18 -2.44 -17.80
CA LEU A 41 -19.53 -1.04 -17.96
C LEU A 41 -20.24 -0.83 -19.31
N ALA A 42 -21.25 0.03 -19.33
CA ALA A 42 -21.97 0.41 -20.56
C ALA A 42 -21.06 1.09 -21.59
N VAL A 43 -19.94 1.65 -21.13
CA VAL A 43 -18.84 2.18 -21.94
C VAL A 43 -17.57 1.50 -21.48
N PHE A 44 -16.84 0.88 -22.42
CA PHE A 44 -15.56 0.26 -22.11
C PHE A 44 -14.51 1.34 -21.85
N ASP A 45 -14.11 1.48 -20.58
CA ASP A 45 -12.91 2.21 -20.20
C ASP A 45 -11.80 1.22 -19.84
N GLN A 46 -10.68 1.31 -20.57
CA GLN A 46 -9.49 0.49 -20.35
C GLN A 46 -8.87 0.73 -18.96
N VAL A 47 -9.07 1.91 -18.37
CA VAL A 47 -8.52 2.28 -17.05
C VAL A 47 -9.63 2.71 -16.15
N ILE A 48 -9.71 2.10 -14.97
CA ILE A 48 -10.71 2.43 -13.96
C ILE A 48 -9.99 2.77 -12.66
N ASP A 49 -10.25 3.97 -12.17
CA ASP A 49 -9.82 4.39 -10.84
C ASP A 49 -10.77 3.80 -9.78
N MET A 50 -10.23 2.95 -8.92
CA MET A 50 -10.95 2.23 -7.87
C MET A 50 -10.33 2.50 -6.49
N ARG A 51 -9.57 3.59 -6.33
CA ARG A 51 -8.92 3.93 -5.05
C ARG A 51 -9.90 4.18 -3.90
N GLN A 52 -11.15 4.54 -4.21
CA GLN A 52 -12.21 4.77 -3.22
C GLN A 52 -13.00 3.51 -2.87
N GLU A 53 -12.69 2.37 -3.50
CA GLU A 53 -13.43 1.13 -3.31
C GLU A 53 -12.70 0.22 -2.31
N ASP A 54 -13.36 -0.08 -1.19
CA ASP A 54 -12.77 -0.84 -0.10
C ASP A 54 -12.67 -2.36 -0.40
N TYR A 55 -13.57 -2.90 -1.24
CA TYR A 55 -13.65 -4.33 -1.51
C TYR A 55 -12.84 -4.74 -2.73
N VAL A 56 -11.88 -5.66 -2.56
CA VAL A 56 -11.17 -6.25 -3.70
C VAL A 56 -12.09 -7.23 -4.40
N MET A 57 -12.57 -6.81 -5.56
CA MET A 57 -13.38 -7.69 -6.38
C MET A 57 -12.45 -8.69 -7.08
N GLY A 58 -12.78 -9.98 -7.00
CA GLY A 58 -11.97 -11.14 -7.44
C GLY A 58 -11.82 -11.30 -8.96
N PHE A 59 -12.07 -10.25 -9.74
CA PHE A 59 -12.24 -10.33 -11.19
C PHE A 59 -10.98 -10.10 -12.01
N ALA A 60 -9.84 -9.77 -11.38
CA ALA A 60 -8.62 -9.61 -12.13
C ALA A 60 -8.05 -10.99 -12.47
N ASP A 61 -7.53 -11.13 -13.68
CA ASP A 61 -6.66 -12.24 -14.05
C ASP A 61 -5.41 -12.18 -13.19
N ARG A 62 -4.94 -10.96 -12.92
CA ARG A 62 -3.69 -10.71 -12.20
C ARG A 62 -3.72 -9.48 -11.29
N TYR A 63 -3.12 -9.61 -10.12
CA TYR A 63 -2.91 -8.53 -9.14
C TYR A 63 -1.42 -8.20 -9.03
N LEU A 64 -1.08 -6.95 -9.36
CA LEU A 64 0.32 -6.51 -9.39
C LEU A 64 0.69 -5.92 -8.06
N ILE A 65 1.87 -6.33 -7.60
CA ILE A 65 2.42 -5.92 -6.32
C ILE A 65 3.79 -5.25 -6.55
N PHE A 66 3.97 -4.06 -6.01
CA PHE A 66 5.24 -3.33 -6.03
C PHE A 66 6.15 -3.75 -4.87
N ASP A 67 5.58 -4.03 -3.69
CA ASP A 67 6.34 -4.53 -2.53
C ASP A 67 6.08 -6.02 -2.27
N LYS A 68 7.10 -6.86 -2.44
CA LYS A 68 7.01 -8.31 -2.16
C LYS A 68 6.44 -8.66 -0.77
N ASN A 69 6.60 -7.78 0.21
CA ASN A 69 6.08 -8.03 1.56
C ASN A 69 4.54 -7.94 1.62
N THR A 70 3.91 -7.29 0.63
CA THR A 70 2.46 -7.21 0.48
C THR A 70 1.86 -8.56 0.06
N ILE A 71 2.63 -9.47 -0.53
CA ILE A 71 2.13 -10.78 -1.02
C ILE A 71 1.41 -11.56 0.09
N SER A 72 1.99 -11.62 1.29
CA SER A 72 1.38 -12.33 2.43
C SER A 72 0.05 -11.71 2.85
N TRP A 73 -0.02 -10.36 2.86
CA TRP A 73 -1.25 -9.64 3.16
C TRP A 73 -2.31 -9.83 2.07
N ALA A 74 -1.91 -9.78 0.79
CA ALA A 74 -2.82 -10.00 -0.34
C ALA A 74 -3.41 -11.41 -0.31
N ARG A 75 -2.59 -12.43 -0.06
CA ARG A 75 -3.05 -13.82 0.03
C ARG A 75 -3.95 -14.06 1.22
N ASN A 76 -3.49 -13.70 2.43
CA ASN A 76 -4.19 -14.08 3.66
C ASN A 76 -5.32 -13.10 4.01
N GLY A 77 -5.13 -11.81 3.72
CA GLY A 77 -6.07 -10.74 4.08
C GLY A 77 -7.16 -10.53 3.03
N LEU A 78 -6.87 -10.78 1.75
CA LEU A 78 -7.84 -10.59 0.65
C LEU A 78 -8.26 -11.90 -0.02
N GLY A 79 -7.68 -13.04 0.37
CA GLY A 79 -8.00 -14.34 -0.22
C GLY A 79 -7.57 -14.46 -1.69
N ILE A 80 -6.62 -13.65 -2.16
CA ILE A 80 -6.17 -13.69 -3.56
C ILE A 80 -5.29 -14.94 -3.76
N PRO A 81 -5.61 -15.81 -4.74
CA PRO A 81 -4.78 -16.97 -5.04
C PRO A 81 -3.36 -16.59 -5.47
N GLU A 82 -2.37 -17.41 -5.10
CA GLU A 82 -0.95 -17.10 -5.31
C GLU A 82 -0.60 -17.02 -6.80
N GLU A 83 -1.22 -17.84 -7.63
CA GLU A 83 -1.08 -17.86 -9.09
C GLU A 83 -1.58 -16.57 -9.77
N LYS A 84 -2.44 -15.79 -9.10
CA LYS A 84 -2.90 -14.49 -9.58
C LYS A 84 -2.04 -13.33 -9.08
N LEU A 85 -1.10 -13.58 -8.16
CA LEU A 85 -0.20 -12.56 -7.64
C LEU A 85 1.07 -12.49 -8.49
N SER A 86 1.53 -11.28 -8.78
CA SER A 86 2.82 -11.10 -9.45
C SER A 86 3.46 -9.78 -9.07
N LEU A 87 4.78 -9.76 -9.00
CA LEU A 87 5.49 -8.49 -8.85
C LEU A 87 5.31 -7.63 -10.11
N ALA A 88 5.02 -6.35 -9.94
CA ALA A 88 4.76 -5.42 -11.04
C ALA A 88 5.95 -5.33 -12.01
N LYS A 89 7.18 -5.36 -11.47
CA LYS A 89 8.43 -5.36 -12.24
C LYS A 89 8.68 -6.63 -13.06
N ASP A 90 8.05 -7.74 -12.68
CA ASP A 90 8.19 -9.05 -13.33
C ASP A 90 6.94 -9.35 -14.19
N TYR A 91 6.12 -8.32 -14.48
CA TYR A 91 4.98 -8.40 -15.39
C TYR A 91 5.41 -8.49 -16.84
N HIS A 92 4.99 -9.57 -17.50
CA HIS A 92 5.13 -9.76 -18.95
C HIS A 92 3.84 -10.30 -19.60
N GLY A 93 2.69 -10.15 -18.92
CA GLY A 93 1.39 -10.55 -19.48
C GLY A 93 1.01 -9.70 -20.70
N ASN A 94 0.03 -10.16 -21.47
CA ASN A 94 -0.47 -9.41 -22.61
C ASN A 94 -2.00 -9.42 -22.62
N SER A 95 -2.60 -8.24 -22.59
CA SER A 95 -4.06 -8.08 -22.71
C SER A 95 -4.85 -8.82 -21.62
N GLU A 96 -4.33 -8.85 -20.39
CA GLU A 96 -5.04 -9.36 -19.21
C GLU A 96 -5.85 -8.25 -18.52
N ILE A 97 -6.81 -8.64 -17.69
CA ILE A 97 -7.47 -7.77 -16.72
C ILE A 97 -6.61 -7.72 -15.46
N VAL A 98 -6.12 -6.53 -15.13
CA VAL A 98 -5.08 -6.34 -14.12
C VAL A 98 -5.49 -5.33 -13.06
N ALA A 99 -5.14 -5.60 -11.80
CA ALA A 99 -5.28 -4.64 -10.70
C ALA A 99 -3.92 -4.26 -10.09
N LEU A 100 -3.61 -2.98 -10.00
CA LEU A 100 -2.45 -2.47 -9.23
C LEU A 100 -2.82 -2.41 -7.76
N LEU A 101 -2.37 -3.40 -6.98
CA LEU A 101 -2.92 -3.68 -5.65
C LEU A 101 -2.35 -2.76 -4.56
N ASP A 102 -1.03 -2.62 -4.48
CA ASP A 102 -0.36 -1.72 -3.53
C ASP A 102 0.19 -0.46 -4.21
N THR A 103 0.55 0.51 -3.39
CA THR A 103 1.02 1.82 -3.84
C THR A 103 2.48 1.70 -4.31
N PRO A 104 2.81 2.11 -5.53
CA PRO A 104 4.20 2.17 -5.98
C PRO A 104 5.02 3.12 -5.09
N ARG A 105 6.31 2.84 -4.89
CA ARG A 105 7.16 3.66 -4.02
C ARG A 105 7.45 5.03 -4.63
N ASN A 106 7.44 5.12 -5.95
CA ASN A 106 7.78 6.32 -6.68
C ASN A 106 7.15 6.29 -8.09
N GLN A 107 7.27 7.42 -8.77
CA GLN A 107 6.75 7.58 -10.12
C GLN A 107 7.37 6.62 -11.13
N LEU A 108 8.65 6.26 -10.97
CA LEU A 108 9.33 5.33 -11.89
C LEU A 108 8.72 3.93 -11.80
N GLU A 109 8.49 3.41 -10.59
CA GLU A 109 7.83 2.11 -10.41
C GLU A 109 6.43 2.09 -11.05
N LEU A 110 5.65 3.16 -10.86
CA LEU A 110 4.34 3.28 -11.52
C LEU A 110 4.48 3.27 -13.04
N ASN A 111 5.36 4.10 -13.60
CA ASN A 111 5.55 4.20 -15.06
C ASN A 111 5.97 2.87 -15.67
N THR A 112 6.93 2.17 -15.07
CA THR A 112 7.35 0.85 -15.54
C THR A 112 6.20 -0.15 -15.55
N ALA A 113 5.32 -0.14 -14.55
CA ALA A 113 4.14 -1.00 -14.56
C ALA A 113 3.17 -0.62 -15.69
N LEU A 114 3.01 0.67 -15.98
CA LEU A 114 2.11 1.16 -17.03
C LEU A 114 2.60 0.91 -18.47
N GLU A 115 3.87 0.61 -18.68
CA GLU A 115 4.43 0.28 -20.01
C GLU A 115 3.95 -1.06 -20.58
N ASN A 116 3.15 -1.83 -19.83
CA ASN A 116 2.56 -3.09 -20.26
C ASN A 116 1.22 -2.90 -20.96
N LYS A 117 0.80 -3.92 -21.72
CA LYS A 117 -0.51 -3.94 -22.40
C LYS A 117 -1.55 -4.64 -21.55
N TYR A 118 -2.60 -3.90 -21.20
CA TYR A 118 -3.72 -4.39 -20.41
C TYR A 118 -4.99 -4.40 -21.24
N HIS A 119 -5.81 -5.43 -21.09
CA HIS A 119 -7.20 -5.36 -21.55
C HIS A 119 -7.95 -4.36 -20.69
N GLN A 120 -7.77 -4.45 -19.37
CA GLN A 120 -8.33 -3.50 -18.42
C GLN A 120 -7.39 -3.35 -17.22
N LEU A 121 -7.25 -2.12 -16.72
CA LEU A 121 -6.38 -1.78 -15.60
C LEU A 121 -7.18 -1.11 -14.49
N TYR A 122 -7.20 -1.73 -13.32
CA TYR A 122 -7.79 -1.20 -12.10
C TYR A 122 -6.74 -0.58 -11.19
N LEU A 123 -6.92 0.69 -10.85
CA LEU A 123 -6.03 1.42 -9.93
C LEU A 123 -6.58 1.29 -8.51
N ARG A 124 -5.98 0.45 -7.67
CA ARG A 124 -6.47 0.16 -6.32
C ARG A 124 -5.64 0.82 -5.22
N PHE A 125 -4.33 0.59 -5.22
CA PHE A 125 -3.39 1.17 -4.24
C PHE A 125 -3.84 1.05 -2.77
N LEU A 126 -4.36 -0.12 -2.39
CA LEU A 126 -5.01 -0.37 -1.09
C LEU A 126 -4.02 -0.39 0.08
N PHE A 127 -2.78 -0.78 -0.22
CA PHE A 127 -1.76 -0.94 0.78
C PHE A 127 -0.54 -0.09 0.44
N ASP A 128 0.11 0.43 1.47
CA ASP A 128 1.46 0.94 1.37
C ASP A 128 2.24 0.59 2.62
N LYS A 129 3.52 0.31 2.43
CA LYS A 129 4.43 0.03 3.52
C LYS A 129 5.41 1.18 3.64
N LEU A 130 5.03 2.17 4.43
CA LEU A 130 5.94 3.24 4.82
C LEU A 130 6.51 2.99 6.21
N PRO A 131 7.80 3.28 6.46
CA PRO A 131 8.34 3.26 7.81
C PRO A 131 7.60 4.23 8.74
N ILE A 132 7.13 5.35 8.19
CA ILE A 132 6.38 6.40 8.88
C ILE A 132 5.40 7.06 7.90
N ASN A 133 4.25 7.50 8.40
CA ASN A 133 3.25 8.17 7.57
C ASN A 133 3.51 9.67 7.39
N ASN A 134 4.13 10.30 8.39
CA ASN A 134 4.44 11.73 8.39
C ASN A 134 5.88 11.95 8.82
N LEU A 135 6.57 12.89 8.18
CA LEU A 135 7.94 13.25 8.57
C LEU A 135 7.94 13.90 9.96
N PRO A 136 8.83 13.49 10.87
CA PRO A 136 9.02 14.16 12.14
C PRO A 136 9.38 15.64 11.94
N SER A 137 8.86 16.51 12.80
CA SER A 137 9.19 17.93 12.78
C SER A 137 10.67 18.15 13.13
N ARG A 138 11.21 19.32 12.77
CA ARG A 138 12.57 19.72 13.17
C ARG A 138 12.73 19.72 14.69
N ASP A 139 11.69 20.12 15.42
CA ASP A 139 11.66 20.09 16.89
C ASP A 139 11.72 18.65 17.42
N ALA A 140 10.94 17.72 16.86
CA ALA A 140 10.95 16.31 17.23
C ALA A 140 12.34 15.67 17.04
N LEU A 141 12.99 15.96 15.90
CA LEU A 141 14.37 15.55 15.63
C LEU A 141 15.33 16.13 16.68
N GLY A 142 15.24 17.44 16.93
CA GLY A 142 16.09 18.12 17.91
C GLY A 142 15.93 17.58 19.34
N LYS A 143 14.70 17.33 19.79
CA LYS A 143 14.39 16.73 21.09
C LYS A 143 14.95 15.32 21.22
N THR A 144 14.78 14.50 20.19
CA THR A 144 15.31 13.13 20.17
C THR A 144 16.84 13.15 20.24
N LEU A 145 17.50 14.03 19.48
CA LEU A 145 18.96 14.15 19.53
C LEU A 145 19.46 14.60 20.91
N LYS A 146 18.82 15.62 21.50
CA LYS A 146 19.14 16.06 22.86
C LYS A 146 18.97 14.94 23.89
N TYR A 147 17.91 14.15 23.76
CA TYR A 147 17.65 13.03 24.65
C TYR A 147 18.76 11.97 24.59
N ILE A 148 19.19 11.59 23.37
CA ILE A 148 20.29 10.62 23.17
C ILE A 148 21.59 11.10 23.84
N TYR A 149 21.89 12.40 23.76
CA TYR A 149 23.11 12.95 24.34
C TYR A 149 23.03 13.08 25.87
N ALA A 150 21.84 13.32 26.41
CA ALA A 150 21.60 13.37 27.86
C ALA A 150 21.55 11.98 28.51
N HIS A 151 21.10 10.97 27.76
CA HIS A 151 20.92 9.59 28.24
C HIS A 151 21.67 8.61 27.31
N PRO A 152 23.01 8.60 27.34
CA PRO A 152 23.78 7.66 26.54
C PRO A 152 23.54 6.22 27.00
N ASN A 153 23.92 5.25 26.16
CA ASN A 153 23.93 3.82 26.48
C ASN A 153 22.57 3.10 26.53
N LEU A 154 21.51 3.74 26.05
CA LEU A 154 20.22 3.10 25.83
C LEU A 154 20.27 2.18 24.60
N THR A 155 19.60 1.04 24.69
CA THR A 155 19.38 0.12 23.56
C THR A 155 18.27 0.65 22.65
N ILE A 156 18.09 0.05 21.46
CA ILE A 156 16.97 0.42 20.56
C ILE A 156 15.62 0.19 21.23
N ASP A 157 15.46 -0.91 21.96
CA ASP A 157 14.19 -1.29 22.57
C ASP A 157 13.80 -0.35 23.72
N ASP A 158 14.79 0.20 24.44
CA ASP A 158 14.54 1.24 25.46
C ASP A 158 13.84 2.46 24.87
N TYR A 159 14.05 2.77 23.58
CA TYR A 159 13.40 3.88 22.91
C TYR A 159 11.90 3.70 22.70
N GLN A 160 11.35 2.51 22.93
CA GLN A 160 9.91 2.32 23.00
C GLN A 160 9.30 3.11 24.17
N VAL A 161 9.97 3.16 25.33
CA VAL A 161 9.52 3.96 26.48
C VAL A 161 9.80 5.44 26.26
N VAL A 162 10.94 5.76 25.64
CA VAL A 162 11.33 7.13 25.31
C VAL A 162 10.34 7.77 24.33
N SER A 163 9.75 7.00 23.42
CA SER A 163 8.80 7.53 22.43
C SER A 163 7.60 8.20 23.13
N SER A 164 7.06 7.59 24.19
CA SER A 164 5.99 8.19 25.00
C SER A 164 6.42 9.50 25.67
N TYR A 165 7.64 9.56 26.21
CA TYR A 165 8.17 10.80 26.83
C TYR A 165 8.34 11.93 25.80
N LEU A 166 8.78 11.60 24.59
CA LEU A 166 8.99 12.58 23.51
C LEU A 166 7.70 12.94 22.77
N GLY A 167 6.57 12.29 23.07
CA GLY A 167 5.31 12.47 22.35
C GLY A 167 5.38 12.00 20.90
N LEU A 168 6.17 10.96 20.63
CA LEU A 168 6.41 10.40 19.31
C LEU A 168 5.98 8.93 19.26
N ASP A 169 5.50 8.52 18.09
CA ASP A 169 5.32 7.10 17.80
C ASP A 169 6.68 6.38 17.75
N TYR A 170 6.71 5.11 18.14
CA TYR A 170 7.95 4.33 18.17
C TYR A 170 8.59 4.21 16.77
N GLN A 171 7.80 4.04 15.70
CA GLN A 171 8.33 4.01 14.34
C GLN A 171 8.94 5.37 13.94
N ALA A 172 8.38 6.48 14.43
CA ALA A 172 8.98 7.79 14.25
C ALA A 172 10.35 7.90 14.92
N ILE A 173 10.51 7.34 16.12
CA ILE A 173 11.82 7.27 16.79
C ILE A 173 12.79 6.39 15.99
N LEU A 174 12.38 5.18 15.58
CA LEU A 174 13.23 4.29 14.79
C LEU A 174 13.68 4.95 13.47
N PHE A 175 12.78 5.67 12.82
CA PHE A 175 13.11 6.48 11.65
C PHE A 175 14.18 7.53 11.97
N ILE A 176 14.00 8.31 13.04
CA ILE A 176 14.94 9.35 13.48
C ILE A 176 16.32 8.75 13.79
N LEU A 177 16.35 7.65 14.56
CA LEU A 177 17.59 6.97 14.93
C LEU A 177 18.37 6.52 13.69
N ARG A 178 17.68 5.95 12.70
CA ARG A 178 18.31 5.56 11.43
C ARG A 178 18.87 6.75 10.65
N VAL A 179 18.15 7.88 10.62
CA VAL A 179 18.63 9.12 9.99
C VAL A 179 19.88 9.63 10.71
N PHE A 180 19.88 9.67 12.04
CA PHE A 180 21.03 10.13 12.82
C PHE A 180 22.24 9.23 12.69
N PHE A 181 22.03 7.91 12.59
CA PHE A 181 23.09 6.97 12.31
C PHE A 181 23.73 7.23 10.95
N GLU A 182 22.92 7.40 9.89
CA GLU A 182 23.44 7.71 8.55
C GLU A 182 24.21 9.04 8.51
N LEU A 183 23.75 10.05 9.25
CA LEU A 183 24.43 11.35 9.38
C LEU A 183 25.63 11.33 10.33
N ARG A 184 25.89 10.22 11.01
CA ARG A 184 26.94 10.05 12.04
C ARG A 184 26.79 10.98 13.25
N PHE A 185 25.56 11.36 13.57
CA PHE A 185 25.25 12.07 14.83
C PHE A 185 25.23 11.12 16.03
N VAL A 186 24.98 9.84 15.77
CA VAL A 186 24.99 8.75 16.75
C VAL A 186 25.68 7.53 16.16
N SER A 187 26.13 6.63 17.03
CA SER A 187 26.72 5.33 16.66
C SER A 187 26.06 4.21 17.46
N PHE A 188 26.16 2.98 16.94
CA PHE A 188 25.77 1.76 17.66
C PHE A 188 27.04 1.05 18.14
N ILE A 189 27.21 0.97 19.45
CA ILE A 189 28.34 0.28 20.09
C ILE A 189 27.75 -0.69 21.12
N ASP A 190 28.06 -1.97 21.00
CA ASP A 190 27.58 -3.03 21.90
C ASP A 190 26.05 -3.03 22.12
N GLY A 191 25.30 -2.85 21.03
CA GLY A 191 23.83 -2.81 21.05
C GLY A 191 23.23 -1.51 21.60
N LYS A 192 24.06 -0.51 21.91
CA LYS A 192 23.65 0.74 22.54
C LYS A 192 23.85 1.94 21.63
N ILE A 193 22.99 2.94 21.79
CA ILE A 193 23.03 4.20 21.06
C ILE A 193 23.89 5.20 21.82
N ILE A 194 24.91 5.73 21.14
CA ILE A 194 25.85 6.69 21.70
C ILE A 194 25.91 7.93 20.80
N GLY A 195 25.68 9.11 21.38
CA GLY A 195 25.85 10.39 20.70
C GLY A 195 27.31 10.66 20.37
N ASN A 196 27.59 11.09 19.14
CA ASN A 196 28.93 11.51 18.74
C ASN A 196 29.29 12.83 19.45
N LYS A 197 30.40 12.89 20.19
CA LYS A 197 30.76 14.09 20.97
C LYS A 197 31.13 15.30 20.10
N SER A 198 31.50 15.08 18.84
CA SER A 198 31.88 16.16 17.91
C SER A 198 31.31 15.86 16.53
N PRO A 199 29.98 15.93 16.36
CA PRO A 199 29.35 15.65 15.08
C PRO A 199 29.61 16.80 14.11
N GLU A 200 29.95 16.48 12.87
CA GLU A 200 29.96 17.47 11.79
C GLU A 200 28.54 18.00 11.56
N SER A 201 28.40 19.30 11.36
CA SER A 201 27.11 19.90 11.01
C SER A 201 26.66 19.40 9.63
N LYS A 202 25.56 18.63 9.58
CA LYS A 202 24.99 18.07 8.35
C LYS A 202 23.51 18.39 8.23
N LYS A 203 23.06 18.66 7.00
CA LYS A 203 21.64 18.80 6.67
C LYS A 203 20.98 17.42 6.69
N LEU A 204 19.71 17.34 7.08
CA LEU A 204 18.92 16.10 7.00
C LEU A 204 18.86 15.52 5.58
N THR A 205 18.88 16.39 4.57
CA THR A 205 18.89 16.01 3.16
C THR A 205 20.18 15.30 2.73
N ALA A 206 21.22 15.27 3.56
CA ALA A 206 22.41 14.45 3.33
C ALA A 206 22.17 12.97 3.65
N SER A 207 21.09 12.61 4.37
CA SER A 207 20.66 11.23 4.56
C SER A 207 19.85 10.76 3.34
N ARG A 208 20.33 9.71 2.67
CA ARG A 208 19.61 9.02 1.59
C ARG A 208 18.35 8.37 2.13
N TYR A 209 18.37 7.83 3.36
CA TYR A 209 17.18 7.28 3.98
C TYR A 209 16.10 8.34 4.19
N PHE A 210 16.46 9.49 4.77
CA PHE A 210 15.53 10.60 4.97
C PHE A 210 14.92 11.07 3.64
N THR A 211 15.76 11.34 2.64
CA THR A 211 15.30 11.83 1.33
C THR A 211 14.48 10.81 0.55
N SER A 212 14.80 9.52 0.66
CA SER A 212 14.02 8.43 0.06
C SER A 212 12.64 8.33 0.69
N VAL A 213 12.54 8.25 2.02
CA VAL A 213 11.25 8.16 2.71
C VAL A 213 10.42 9.43 2.52
N ALA A 214 11.03 10.61 2.56
CA ALA A 214 10.36 11.87 2.28
C ALA A 214 9.75 11.89 0.86
N SER A 215 10.52 11.43 -0.13
CA SER A 215 10.05 11.33 -1.52
C SER A 215 8.91 10.33 -1.67
N GLN A 216 8.99 9.17 -1.00
CA GLN A 216 7.93 8.15 -1.01
C GLN A 216 6.63 8.68 -0.38
N ILE A 217 6.71 9.31 0.80
CA ILE A 217 5.54 9.94 1.46
C ILE A 217 4.91 10.99 0.54
N LYS A 218 5.75 11.86 -0.05
CA LYS A 218 5.27 12.90 -0.97
C LYS A 218 4.55 12.29 -2.16
N PHE A 219 5.15 11.30 -2.82
CA PHE A 219 4.57 10.65 -3.99
C PHE A 219 3.26 9.95 -3.64
N LYS A 220 3.22 9.17 -2.56
CA LYS A 220 1.99 8.54 -2.05
C LYS A 220 0.89 9.56 -1.81
N ASN A 221 1.19 10.66 -1.11
CA ASN A 221 0.19 11.68 -0.81
C ASN A 221 -0.31 12.37 -2.08
N GLN A 222 0.57 12.66 -3.04
CA GLN A 222 0.20 13.15 -4.36
C GLN A 222 -0.71 12.16 -5.08
N LEU A 223 -0.33 10.88 -5.13
CA LEU A 223 -1.09 9.83 -5.78
C LEU A 223 -2.46 9.63 -5.14
N ARG A 224 -2.58 9.71 -3.81
CA ARG A 224 -3.86 9.60 -3.10
C ARG A 224 -4.77 10.83 -3.30
N ALA A 225 -4.19 12.02 -3.29
CA ALA A 225 -4.93 13.27 -3.44
C ALA A 225 -5.24 13.63 -4.90
N MET A 226 -4.62 12.95 -5.88
CA MET A 226 -4.85 13.21 -7.30
C MET A 226 -6.31 12.94 -7.67
N PRO A 227 -7.02 13.89 -8.32
CA PRO A 227 -8.36 13.66 -8.84
C PRO A 227 -8.39 12.48 -9.83
N SER A 228 -9.49 11.72 -9.85
CA SER A 228 -9.62 10.53 -10.69
C SER A 228 -9.38 10.80 -12.17
N ASP A 229 -9.97 11.87 -12.72
CA ASP A 229 -9.79 12.23 -14.13
C ASP A 229 -8.32 12.55 -14.47
N GLN A 230 -7.62 13.21 -13.53
CA GLN A 230 -6.20 13.52 -13.69
C GLN A 230 -5.35 12.25 -13.64
N LEU A 231 -5.65 11.32 -12.72
CA LEU A 231 -4.93 10.05 -12.61
C LEU A 231 -5.16 9.16 -13.83
N ILE A 232 -6.40 9.05 -14.30
CA ILE A 232 -6.75 8.29 -15.50
C ILE A 232 -6.04 8.91 -16.72
N SER A 233 -6.06 10.23 -16.85
CA SER A 233 -5.35 10.93 -17.94
C SER A 233 -3.85 10.69 -17.89
N TYR A 234 -3.25 10.75 -16.70
CA TYR A 234 -1.85 10.40 -16.49
C TYR A 234 -1.57 8.97 -16.95
N VAL A 235 -2.35 8.00 -16.49
CA VAL A 235 -2.14 6.58 -16.83
C VAL A 235 -2.27 6.34 -18.33
N LYS A 236 -3.29 6.93 -18.98
CA LYS A 236 -3.52 6.80 -20.42
C LYS A 236 -2.36 7.34 -21.28
N GLN A 237 -1.49 8.21 -20.75
CA GLN A 237 -0.29 8.67 -21.46
C GLN A 237 0.83 7.63 -21.52
N TYR A 238 0.85 6.67 -20.58
CA TYR A 238 1.92 5.66 -20.48
C TYR A 238 1.50 4.28 -20.98
N LEU A 239 0.19 4.03 -21.11
CA LEU A 239 -0.32 2.78 -21.64
C LEU A 239 0.04 2.59 -23.12
N LYS A 240 0.46 1.37 -23.46
CA LYS A 240 0.78 0.93 -24.84
C LYS A 240 -0.38 0.26 -25.55
#